data_AF-A0A8J6XEW0-F1
#
_entry.id   AF-A0A8J6XEW0-F1
#
_cell.length_a   1.000
_cell.length_b   1.000
_cell.length_c   1.000
_cell.angle_alpha   90.00
_cell.angle_beta   90.00
_cell.angle_gamma   90.00
#
_symmetry.space_group_name_H-M   'P 1'
#
loop_
_entity.id
_entity.type
_entity.pdbx_description
1 polymer ?
#
loop_
_entity_poly.entity_id
_entity_poly.type
_entity_poly.pdbx_seq_one_letter_code
_entity_poly.pdbx_strand_id
1 'polypeptide(L)'
;MPKKCLSSATKRTHNYSVHLSDIELDWLRIKAKDAGMPASELIRRLTLGKPLPKRLSKISLATYQELGRIGNNLNQLTKATNTAIKVGYSPPVDPKLLEELLDLLHQCRRQLACVDVLDDFESEEPEDDWEAEEG
;
A
#
# COMPACT_ATOMS: atom_id res chain seq x y z
N MET A 1 -8.38 -1.85 16.91
CA MET A 1 -8.69 -0.89 15.82
C MET A 1 -9.91 -0.09 16.24
N PRO A 2 -9.81 1.23 16.47
CA PRO A 2 -10.98 2.04 16.82
C PRO A 2 -11.96 2.08 15.64
N LYS A 3 -13.25 1.89 15.89
CA LYS A 3 -14.30 2.00 14.87
C LYS A 3 -14.42 3.48 14.48
N LYS A 4 -14.15 3.82 13.21
CA LYS A 4 -14.43 5.17 12.69
C LYS A 4 -15.93 5.42 12.75
N CYS A 5 -16.36 6.31 13.64
CA CYS A 5 -17.71 6.85 13.63
C CYS A 5 -17.83 7.84 12.45
N LEU A 6 -18.67 7.52 11.47
CA LEU A 6 -18.97 8.43 10.37
C LEU A 6 -19.86 9.57 10.88
N SER A 7 -19.65 10.78 10.36
CA SER A 7 -20.55 11.91 10.59
C SER A 7 -21.97 11.59 10.08
N SER A 8 -22.99 12.21 10.68
CA SER A 8 -24.39 12.04 10.27
C SER A 8 -24.59 12.27 8.76
N ALA A 9 -23.86 13.24 8.19
CA ALA A 9 -23.88 13.57 6.76
C ALA A 9 -23.31 12.48 5.84
N THR A 10 -22.42 11.60 6.34
CA THR A 10 -21.78 10.54 5.52
C THR A 10 -22.44 9.16 5.73
N LYS A 11 -23.39 9.07 6.66
CA LYS A 11 -24.11 7.82 6.96
C LYS A 11 -25.00 7.45 5.78
N ARG A 12 -24.89 6.20 5.32
CA ARG A 12 -25.69 5.68 4.20
C ARG A 12 -27.03 5.20 4.74
N THR A 13 -28.10 5.93 4.43
CA THR A 13 -29.45 5.66 4.92
C THR A 13 -30.44 5.27 3.82
N HIS A 14 -30.15 5.61 2.56
CA HIS A 14 -31.03 5.34 1.42
C HIS A 14 -30.72 3.98 0.78
N ASN A 15 -31.76 3.29 0.31
CA ASN A 15 -31.66 2.02 -0.40
C ASN A 15 -32.25 2.16 -1.82
N TYR A 16 -31.66 1.47 -2.78
CA TYR A 16 -32.12 1.39 -4.17
C TYR A 16 -32.20 -0.07 -4.59
N SER A 17 -33.40 -0.51 -4.97
CA SER A 17 -33.66 -1.91 -5.36
C SER A 17 -33.53 -2.06 -6.88
N VAL A 18 -32.80 -3.09 -7.32
CA VAL A 18 -32.58 -3.41 -8.74
C VAL A 18 -33.02 -4.84 -8.99
N HIS A 19 -33.82 -5.06 -10.03
CA HIS A 19 -34.20 -6.41 -10.47
C HIS A 19 -33.13 -6.92 -11.44
N LEU A 20 -32.66 -8.14 -11.20
CA LEU A 20 -31.66 -8.81 -12.01
C LEU A 20 -32.21 -10.17 -12.44
N SER A 21 -31.93 -10.57 -13.67
CA SER A 21 -32.04 -11.95 -14.11
C SER A 21 -31.00 -12.84 -13.41
N ASP A 22 -31.21 -14.15 -13.45
CA ASP A 22 -30.27 -15.12 -12.86
C ASP A 22 -28.85 -14.97 -13.43
N ILE A 23 -28.75 -14.75 -14.74
CA ILE A 23 -27.48 -14.53 -15.43
C ILE A 23 -26.80 -13.26 -14.89
N GLU A 24 -27.51 -12.13 -14.86
CA GLU A 24 -26.94 -10.87 -14.36
C GLU A 24 -26.48 -10.97 -12.90
N LEU A 25 -27.23 -11.68 -12.07
CA LEU A 25 -26.89 -11.92 -10.68
C LEU A 25 -25.57 -12.72 -10.56
N ASP A 26 -25.40 -13.76 -11.36
CA ASP A 26 -24.19 -14.58 -11.34
C ASP A 26 -22.98 -13.81 -11.89
N TRP A 27 -23.15 -13.04 -12.97
CA TRP A 27 -22.11 -12.15 -13.48
C TRP A 27 -21.67 -11.11 -12.44
N LEU A 28 -22.62 -10.54 -11.69
CA LEU A 28 -22.34 -9.61 -10.62
C LEU A 28 -21.55 -10.28 -9.49
N ARG A 29 -21.93 -11.49 -9.09
CA ARG A 29 -21.23 -12.27 -8.06
C ARG A 29 -19.79 -12.59 -8.45
N ILE A 30 -19.57 -12.99 -9.71
CA ILE A 30 -18.22 -13.28 -10.23
C ILE A 30 -17.38 -12.00 -10.21
N LYS A 31 -17.89 -10.89 -10.75
CA LYS A 31 -17.17 -9.60 -10.75
C LYS A 31 -16.85 -9.11 -9.33
N ALA A 32 -17.78 -9.28 -8.39
CA ALA A 32 -17.60 -8.90 -7.00
C ALA A 32 -16.51 -9.75 -6.32
N LYS A 33 -16.54 -11.06 -6.54
CA LYS A 33 -15.53 -12.00 -6.05
C LYS A 33 -14.14 -11.66 -6.59
N ASP A 34 -14.06 -11.39 -7.89
CA ASP A 34 -12.81 -11.01 -8.54
C ASP A 34 -12.26 -9.68 -8.01
N ALA A 35 -13.13 -8.73 -7.68
CA ALA A 35 -12.74 -7.45 -7.07
C ALA A 35 -12.46 -7.56 -5.56
N GLY A 36 -12.68 -8.73 -4.95
CA GLY A 36 -12.47 -8.97 -3.52
C GLY A 36 -13.40 -8.14 -2.63
N MET A 37 -14.61 -7.83 -3.08
CA MET A 37 -15.54 -6.95 -2.35
C MET A 37 -17.01 -7.38 -2.50
N PRO A 38 -17.92 -6.98 -1.60
CA PRO A 38 -19.32 -7.34 -1.72
C PRO A 38 -19.96 -6.68 -2.95
N ALA A 39 -20.93 -7.36 -3.56
CA ALA A 39 -21.61 -6.91 -4.78
C ALA A 39 -22.22 -5.51 -4.65
N SER A 40 -22.77 -5.17 -3.48
CA SER A 40 -23.34 -3.83 -3.21
C SER A 40 -22.29 -2.72 -3.23
N GLU A 41 -21.08 -2.98 -2.69
CA GLU A 41 -19.99 -2.02 -2.73
C GLU A 41 -19.40 -1.93 -4.15
N LEU A 42 -19.33 -3.05 -4.88
CA LEU A 42 -18.92 -3.05 -6.28
C LEU A 42 -19.86 -2.17 -7.13
N ILE A 43 -21.18 -2.43 -7.08
CA ILE A 43 -22.18 -1.62 -7.80
C ILE A 43 -22.00 -0.16 -7.46
N ARG A 44 -21.91 0.15 -6.16
CA ARG A 44 -21.79 1.53 -5.73
C ARG A 44 -20.53 2.22 -6.21
N ARG A 45 -19.38 1.53 -6.23
CA ARG A 45 -18.15 2.12 -6.75
C ARG A 45 -18.26 2.38 -8.24
N LEU A 46 -18.81 1.43 -8.99
CA LEU A 46 -19.05 1.59 -10.41
C LEU A 46 -20.01 2.75 -10.70
N THR A 47 -21.12 2.86 -9.96
CA THR A 47 -22.11 3.94 -10.16
C THR A 47 -21.58 5.32 -9.76
N LEU A 48 -20.69 5.39 -8.76
CA LEU A 48 -20.08 6.64 -8.31
C LEU A 48 -18.72 6.94 -8.99
N GLY A 49 -18.34 6.18 -10.03
CA GLY A 49 -17.08 6.39 -10.75
C GLY A 49 -15.82 6.21 -9.88
N LYS A 50 -15.91 5.45 -8.79
CA LYS A 50 -14.79 5.23 -7.87
C LYS A 50 -13.88 4.13 -8.42
N PRO A 51 -12.55 4.27 -8.26
CA PRO A 51 -11.61 3.25 -8.71
C PRO A 51 -11.86 1.93 -7.98
N LEU A 52 -11.80 0.85 -8.75
CA LEU A 52 -11.82 -0.51 -8.21
C LEU A 52 -10.44 -0.81 -7.58
N PRO A 53 -10.40 -1.60 -6.50
CA PRO A 53 -9.13 -2.07 -5.97
C PRO A 53 -8.36 -2.82 -7.07
N LYS A 54 -7.06 -2.50 -7.22
CA LYS A 54 -6.19 -3.19 -8.17
C LYS A 54 -6.13 -4.67 -7.80
N ARG A 55 -6.34 -5.56 -8.77
CA ARG A 55 -6.18 -7.00 -8.58
C ARG A 55 -4.71 -7.29 -8.30
N LEU A 56 -4.39 -7.83 -7.13
CA LEU A 56 -3.07 -8.39 -6.87
C LEU A 56 -3.04 -9.79 -7.48
N SER A 57 -2.04 -10.07 -8.33
CA SER A 57 -1.83 -11.44 -8.82
C SER A 57 -1.51 -12.36 -7.64
N LYS A 58 -1.80 -13.66 -7.75
CA LYS A 58 -1.41 -14.65 -6.72
C LYS A 58 0.08 -14.59 -6.41
N ILE A 59 0.89 -14.36 -7.45
CA ILE A 59 2.34 -14.20 -7.35
C ILE A 59 2.65 -12.95 -6.51
N SER A 60 2.06 -11.79 -6.85
CA SER A 60 2.26 -10.54 -6.11
C SER A 60 1.89 -10.68 -4.63
N LEU A 61 0.77 -11.36 -4.32
CA LEU A 61 0.36 -11.61 -2.94
C LEU A 61 1.40 -12.45 -2.19
N ALA A 62 1.87 -13.55 -2.79
CA ALA A 62 2.90 -14.40 -2.21
C ALA A 62 4.21 -13.61 -1.99
N THR A 63 4.62 -12.81 -2.97
CA THR A 63 5.78 -11.91 -2.84
C THR A 63 5.64 -10.96 -1.66
N TYR A 64 4.48 -10.31 -1.49
CA TYR A 64 4.24 -9.43 -0.34
C TYR A 64 4.31 -10.17 0.99
N GLN A 65 3.79 -11.40 1.06
CA GLN A 65 3.87 -12.21 2.27
C GLN A 65 5.31 -12.57 2.64
N GLU A 66 6.12 -12.98 1.66
CA GLU A 66 7.54 -13.28 1.88
C GLU A 66 8.32 -12.02 2.29
N LEU A 67 8.08 -10.88 1.64
CA LEU A 67 8.66 -9.59 2.05
C LEU A 67 8.30 -9.23 3.49
N GLY A 68 7.05 -9.47 3.90
CA GLY A 68 6.61 -9.28 5.28
C GLY A 68 7.34 -10.18 6.28
N ARG A 69 7.59 -11.46 5.93
CA ARG A 69 8.37 -12.39 6.77
C ARG A 69 9.82 -11.93 6.91
N ILE A 70 10.44 -11.51 5.81
CA ILE A 70 11.81 -10.97 5.81
C ILE A 70 11.88 -9.73 6.73
N GLY A 71 10.94 -8.79 6.58
CA GLY A 71 10.86 -7.61 7.44
C GLY A 71 10.70 -7.92 8.93
N ASN A 72 9.90 -8.95 9.26
CA ASN A 72 9.74 -9.39 10.64
C ASN A 72 11.02 -9.99 11.22
N ASN A 73 11.76 -10.77 10.43
CA ASN A 73 13.03 -11.35 10.85
C ASN A 73 14.09 -10.26 11.08
N LEU A 74 14.17 -9.28 10.17
CA LEU A 74 15.02 -8.10 10.33
C LEU A 74 14.70 -7.34 11.61
N ASN A 75 13.42 -7.07 11.87
CA ASN A 75 13.01 -6.37 13.08
C ASN A 75 13.38 -7.14 14.36
N GLN A 76 13.34 -8.47 14.33
CA GLN A 76 13.79 -9.31 15.45
C GLN A 76 15.31 -9.20 15.66
N LEU A 77 16.11 -9.25 14.59
CA LEU A 77 17.56 -9.08 14.66
C LEU A 77 17.91 -7.70 15.21
N THR A 78 17.32 -6.62 14.68
CA THR A 78 17.53 -5.26 15.17
C THR A 78 17.18 -5.12 16.65
N LYS A 79 16.05 -5.71 17.08
CA LYS A 79 15.66 -5.72 18.50
C LYS A 79 16.65 -6.48 19.36
N ALA A 80 17.10 -7.65 18.93
CA ALA A 80 18.08 -8.45 19.66
C ALA A 80 19.42 -7.71 19.81
N THR A 81 19.90 -7.10 18.73
CA THR A 81 21.13 -6.28 18.71
C THR A 81 21.00 -5.06 19.63
N ASN A 82 19.93 -4.27 19.51
CA ASN A 82 19.72 -3.10 20.36
C ASN A 82 19.57 -3.48 21.85
N THR A 83 18.96 -4.63 22.12
CA THR A 83 18.84 -5.15 23.49
C THR A 83 20.20 -5.58 24.03
N ALA A 84 21.01 -6.30 23.25
CA ALA A 84 22.35 -6.72 23.66
C ALA A 84 23.23 -5.51 24.00
N ILE A 85 23.25 -4.49 23.13
CA ILE A 85 23.98 -3.23 23.35
C ILE A 85 23.50 -2.54 24.64
N LYS A 86 22.18 -2.44 24.85
CA LYS A 86 21.61 -1.80 26.03
C LYS A 86 21.99 -2.50 27.34
N VAL A 87 22.13 -3.83 27.31
CA VAL A 87 22.49 -4.64 28.47
C VAL A 87 24.02 -4.74 28.62
N GLY A 88 24.81 -4.13 27.73
CA GLY A 88 26.27 -4.13 27.78
C GLY A 88 26.93 -5.41 27.27
N TYR A 89 26.18 -6.25 26.55
CA TYR A 89 26.71 -7.42 25.87
C TYR A 89 27.14 -7.07 24.45
N SER A 90 28.15 -7.78 23.94
CA SER A 90 28.51 -7.69 22.52
C SER A 90 27.30 -8.12 21.68
N PRO A 91 26.91 -7.35 20.65
CA PRO A 91 25.81 -7.74 19.79
C PRO A 91 26.10 -9.11 19.15
N PRO A 92 25.10 -9.98 19.04
CA PRO A 92 25.27 -11.35 18.54
C PRO A 92 25.46 -11.43 17.02
N VAL A 93 25.46 -10.29 16.32
CA VAL A 93 25.48 -10.22 14.85
C VAL A 93 26.68 -9.41 14.39
N ASP A 94 27.42 -9.96 13.42
CA ASP A 94 28.56 -9.29 12.78
C ASP A 94 28.07 -8.07 11.96
N PRO A 95 28.59 -6.86 12.23
CA PRO A 95 28.22 -5.65 11.48
C PRO A 95 28.45 -5.78 9.97
N LYS A 96 29.46 -6.55 9.51
CA LYS A 96 29.70 -6.77 8.08
C LYS A 96 28.54 -7.50 7.40
N LEU A 97 27.97 -8.47 8.10
CA LEU A 97 26.85 -9.27 7.61
C LEU A 97 25.55 -8.44 7.53
N LEU A 98 25.45 -7.40 8.36
CA LEU A 98 24.38 -6.40 8.28
C LEU A 98 24.54 -5.48 7.06
N GLU A 99 25.77 -5.05 6.75
CA GLU A 99 26.08 -4.26 5.55
C GLU A 99 25.78 -5.05 4.27
N GLU A 100 26.21 -6.32 4.18
CA GLU A 100 25.90 -7.20 3.05
C GLU A 100 24.38 -7.36 2.84
N LEU A 101 23.62 -7.48 3.92
CA LEU A 101 22.16 -7.58 3.86
C LEU A 101 21.50 -6.27 3.40
N LEU A 102 22.02 -5.12 3.84
CA LEU A 102 21.57 -3.81 3.37
C LEU A 102 21.79 -3.66 1.86
N ASP A 103 22.95 -4.08 1.37
CA ASP A 103 23.27 -4.03 -0.06
C ASP A 103 22.36 -4.93 -0.89
N LEU A 104 22.08 -6.15 -0.41
CA LEU A 104 21.12 -7.05 -1.06
C LEU A 104 19.71 -6.44 -1.09
N LEU A 105 19.26 -5.80 -0.01
CA LEU A 105 17.97 -5.10 0.01
C LEU A 105 17.92 -3.93 -0.97
N HIS A 106 19.00 -3.16 -1.07
CA HIS A 106 19.11 -2.10 -2.08
C HIS A 106 19.07 -2.65 -3.50
N GLN A 107 19.72 -3.79 -3.77
CA GLN A 107 19.66 -4.49 -5.05
C GLN A 107 18.23 -4.95 -5.37
N CYS A 108 17.55 -5.63 -4.43
CA CYS A 108 16.16 -6.04 -4.60
C CYS A 108 15.24 -4.83 -4.82
N ARG A 109 15.42 -3.73 -4.09
CA ARG A 109 14.65 -2.50 -4.29
C ARG A 109 14.84 -1.95 -5.70
N ARG A 110 16.07 -1.90 -6.21
CA ARG A 110 16.34 -1.46 -7.59
C ARG A 110 15.64 -2.37 -8.61
N GLN A 111 15.77 -3.69 -8.45
CA GLN A 111 15.13 -4.66 -9.35
C GLN A 111 13.60 -4.56 -9.34
N LEU A 112 12.98 -4.30 -8.18
CA LEU A 112 11.54 -4.13 -8.05
C LEU A 112 11.06 -2.75 -8.54
N ALA A 113 11.85 -1.70 -8.33
CA ALA A 113 11.52 -0.33 -8.74
C ALA A 113 11.69 -0.09 -10.25
N CYS A 114 12.39 -0.96 -10.98
CA CYS A 114 12.46 -0.94 -12.45
C CYS A 114 11.11 -1.21 -13.17
N VAL A 115 9.98 -1.21 -12.46
CA VAL A 115 8.62 -1.22 -13.05
C VAL A 115 7.94 0.16 -13.00
N ASP A 116 8.45 1.13 -12.24
CA ASP A 116 7.94 2.51 -12.25
C ASP A 116 9.10 3.49 -12.08
N VAL A 117 9.90 3.68 -13.14
CA VAL A 117 10.57 4.97 -13.34
C VAL A 117 9.50 5.91 -13.89
N LEU A 118 8.72 6.49 -12.99
CA LEU A 118 8.17 7.82 -13.25
C LEU A 118 9.22 8.79 -12.70
N ASP A 119 10.22 9.03 -13.53
CA ASP A 119 10.91 10.32 -13.54
C ASP A 119 9.83 11.40 -13.68
N ASP A 120 9.67 12.18 -12.62
CA ASP A 120 9.58 13.63 -12.72
C ASP A 120 9.85 14.17 -11.32
N PHE A 121 11.14 14.14 -10.99
CA PHE A 121 11.69 15.08 -10.04
C PHE A 121 11.99 16.38 -10.82
N GLU A 122 10.97 17.06 -11.33
CA GLU A 122 11.12 18.48 -11.62
C GLU A 122 11.01 19.20 -10.28
N SER A 123 12.19 19.36 -9.68
CA SER A 123 12.46 20.41 -8.71
C SER A 123 12.16 21.75 -9.38
N GLU A 124 10.93 22.24 -9.26
CA GLU A 124 10.62 23.66 -9.45
C GLU A 124 11.34 24.41 -8.33
N GLU A 125 12.50 25.00 -8.64
CA GLU A 125 13.06 26.04 -7.79
C GLU A 125 12.08 27.23 -7.78
N PRO A 126 11.71 27.77 -6.62
CA PRO A 126 10.92 28.99 -6.59
C PRO A 126 11.77 30.18 -7.05
N GLU A 127 11.55 30.64 -8.28
CA GLU A 127 11.94 31.98 -8.73
C GLU A 127 11.13 33.01 -7.92
N ASP A 128 11.76 33.55 -6.88
CA ASP A 128 11.23 34.67 -6.08
C ASP A 128 11.73 35.98 -6.73
N ASP A 129 11.09 36.38 -7.83
CA ASP A 129 11.29 37.68 -8.48
C ASP A 129 10.10 38.60 -8.18
N TRP A 130 10.15 39.30 -7.05
CA TRP A 130 9.20 40.37 -6.72
C TRP A 130 9.69 41.71 -7.29
N GLU A 131 9.51 41.93 -8.59
CA GLU A 131 9.47 43.29 -9.14
C GLU A 131 8.08 43.89 -8.90
N ALA A 132 7.98 44.79 -7.92
CA ALA A 132 6.84 45.67 -7.76
C ALA A 132 7.18 47.05 -8.36
N GLU A 133 6.94 47.22 -9.67
CA GLU A 133 6.63 48.53 -10.23
C GLU A 133 5.11 48.65 -10.41
N GLU A 134 4.49 49.57 -9.66
CA GLU A 134 3.21 50.14 -10.07
C GLU A 134 3.29 51.67 -9.97
N GLY A 135 3.07 52.31 -11.14
CA GLY A 135 2.06 53.36 -11.34
C GLY A 135 2.32 54.74 -10.76
#